data_AF-A0A1D6E406-F1
#
_entry.id   AF-A0A1D6E406-F1
#
_cell.length_a   1.000
_cell.length_b   1.000
_cell.length_c   1.000
_cell.angle_alpha   90.00
_cell.angle_beta   90.00
_cell.angle_gamma   90.00
#
_symmetry.space_group_name_H-M   'P 1'
#
loop_
_entity.id
_entity.type
_entity.pdbx_description
1 polymer ?
#
loop_
_entity_poly.entity_id
_entity_poly.type
_entity_poly.pdbx_seq_one_letter_code
_entity_poly.pdbx_strand_id
1 'polypeptide(L)'
;MERRTSNMTYNAWRREPEEGPIMYCSRTIFEDATPELVRDFFWDGDFRLKWDPMLAYCKSLDEFPQNGATIVHWIKKFPFFCSDREYIFGGRIWESGKTYYCVTKVHVHSVLLTDTSTHVMLMLPPLSEKRIHIIL
;
A
#
# COMPACT_ATOMS: atom_id res chain seq x y z
N MET A 1 -8.29 -14.13 7.64
CA MET A 1 -7.02 -14.90 7.62
C MET A 1 -6.10 -14.31 8.67
N GLU A 2 -5.44 -15.14 9.46
CA GLU A 2 -4.47 -14.73 10.47
C GLU A 2 -3.13 -15.45 10.21
N ARG A 3 -2.02 -14.73 10.39
CA ARG A 3 -0.66 -15.27 10.37
C ARG A 3 0.16 -14.61 11.48
N ARG A 4 1.07 -15.37 12.08
CA ARG A 4 1.93 -14.87 13.16
C ARG A 4 3.33 -15.46 13.06
N THR A 5 4.33 -14.62 13.31
CA THR A 5 5.73 -14.99 13.53
C THR A 5 6.14 -14.53 14.94
N SER A 6 7.41 -14.70 15.32
CA SER A 6 7.94 -14.25 16.61
C SER A 6 7.83 -12.73 16.81
N ASN A 7 7.90 -11.94 15.74
CA ASN A 7 7.99 -10.47 15.77
C ASN A 7 6.93 -9.76 14.90
N MET A 8 6.04 -10.51 14.25
CA MET A 8 5.00 -9.95 13.38
C MET A 8 3.66 -10.67 13.57
N THR A 9 2.57 -9.90 13.60
CA THR A 9 1.20 -10.45 13.55
C THR A 9 0.45 -9.84 12.37
N TYR A 10 -0.14 -10.66 11.52
CA TYR A 10 -0.89 -10.25 10.34
C TYR A 10 -2.33 -10.77 10.38
N ASN A 11 -3.29 -9.87 10.22
CA ASN A 11 -4.70 -10.19 10.08
C ASN A 11 -5.20 -9.63 8.75
N ALA A 12 -6.08 -10.37 8.08
CA ALA A 12 -6.78 -9.90 6.90
C ALA A 12 -8.25 -10.30 6.97
N TRP A 13 -9.12 -9.37 6.60
CA TRP A 13 -10.55 -9.57 6.53
C TRP A 13 -11.10 -8.83 5.31
N ARG A 14 -12.35 -9.10 4.97
CA ARG A 14 -13.07 -8.34 3.94
C ARG A 14 -14.34 -7.78 4.55
N ARG A 15 -14.76 -6.62 4.07
CA ARG A 15 -16.03 -5.99 4.38
C ARG A 15 -16.84 -5.91 3.09
N GLU A 16 -18.05 -6.44 3.14
CA GLU A 16 -19.01 -6.42 2.04
C GLU A 16 -20.14 -5.47 2.46
N PRO A 17 -20.12 -4.19 2.03
CA PRO A 17 -21.20 -3.26 2.32
C PRO A 17 -22.47 -3.62 1.54
N GLU A 18 -23.64 -3.19 2.00
CA GLU A 18 -24.92 -3.36 1.27
C GLU A 18 -24.88 -2.68 -0.11
N GLU A 19 -24.18 -1.55 -0.21
CA GLU A 19 -23.93 -0.82 -1.45
C GLU A 19 -22.43 -0.54 -1.62
N GLY A 20 -21.91 -0.76 -2.82
CA GLY A 20 -20.52 -0.46 -3.20
C GLY A 20 -19.60 -1.68 -3.31
N PRO A 21 -18.31 -1.47 -3.59
CA PRO A 21 -17.36 -2.56 -3.82
C PRO A 21 -16.95 -3.25 -2.51
N ILE A 22 -16.54 -4.51 -2.62
CA ILE A 22 -15.93 -5.28 -1.53
C ILE A 22 -14.64 -4.57 -1.10
N MET A 23 -14.51 -4.32 0.20
CA MET A 23 -13.32 -3.72 0.79
C MET A 23 -12.46 -4.84 1.39
N TYR A 24 -11.24 -4.97 0.89
CA TYR A 24 -10.25 -5.84 1.52
C TYR A 24 -9.50 -5.02 2.56
N CYS A 25 -9.38 -5.57 3.76
CA CYS A 25 -8.71 -4.93 4.86
C CYS A 25 -7.62 -5.84 5.41
N SER A 26 -6.48 -5.28 5.77
CA SER A 26 -5.48 -6.00 6.55
C SER A 26 -5.00 -5.19 7.74
N ARG A 27 -4.41 -5.87 8.73
CA ARG A 27 -3.74 -5.28 9.88
C ARG A 27 -2.46 -6.05 10.15
N THR A 28 -1.32 -5.39 9.99
CA THR A 28 -0.02 -5.95 10.37
C THR A 28 0.50 -5.25 11.61
N ILE A 29 1.05 -6.01 12.56
CA ILE A 29 1.78 -5.54 13.74
C ILE A 29 3.24 -5.91 13.57
N PHE A 30 4.13 -4.94 13.62
CA PHE A 30 5.58 -5.15 13.74
C PHE A 30 6.02 -4.80 15.15
N GLU A 31 6.69 -5.73 15.83
CA GLU A 31 7.15 -5.53 17.22
C GLU A 31 8.51 -4.79 17.30
N ASP A 32 9.34 -4.90 16.25
CA ASP A 32 10.74 -4.44 16.24
C ASP A 32 11.04 -3.47 15.08
N ALA A 33 10.10 -2.58 14.75
CA ALA A 33 10.28 -1.59 13.69
C ALA A 33 9.79 -0.21 14.13
N THR A 34 10.35 0.86 13.54
CA THR A 34 9.88 2.24 13.73
C THR A 34 8.90 2.63 12.61
N PRO A 35 7.91 3.52 12.89
CA PRO A 35 6.97 3.98 11.86
C PRO A 35 7.68 4.56 10.63
N GLU A 36 8.80 5.24 10.83
CA GLU A 36 9.65 5.81 9.78
C GLU A 36 10.28 4.71 8.90
N LEU A 37 10.81 3.65 9.52
CA LEU A 37 11.39 2.53 8.78
C LEU A 37 10.33 1.83 7.92
N VAL A 38 9.15 1.60 8.49
CA VAL A 38 8.04 0.98 7.76
C VAL A 38 7.57 1.90 6.62
N ARG A 39 7.44 3.19 6.87
CA ARG A 39 7.11 4.19 5.85
C ARG A 39 8.07 4.10 4.67
N ASP A 40 9.36 4.19 4.94
CA ASP A 40 10.40 4.21 3.91
C ASP A 40 10.42 2.88 3.15
N PHE A 41 10.27 1.75 3.86
CA PHE A 41 10.19 0.42 3.24
C PHE A 41 9.02 0.26 2.25
N PHE A 42 7.83 0.76 2.58
CA PHE A 42 6.65 0.61 1.72
C PHE A 42 6.63 1.61 0.56
N TRP A 43 7.28 2.76 0.71
CA TRP A 43 7.28 3.83 -0.28
C TRP A 43 8.47 3.80 -1.23
N ASP A 44 9.54 3.09 -0.88
CA ASP A 44 10.72 2.92 -1.74
C ASP A 44 10.39 2.01 -2.94
N GLY A 45 10.13 2.63 -4.09
CA GLY A 45 9.85 1.94 -5.35
C GLY A 45 11.02 1.12 -5.89
N ASP A 46 12.26 1.55 -5.66
CA ASP A 46 13.46 0.83 -6.08
C ASP A 46 13.67 -0.42 -5.23
N PHE A 47 13.39 -0.31 -3.93
CA PHE A 47 13.39 -1.46 -3.04
C PHE A 47 12.22 -2.39 -3.34
N ARG A 48 11.04 -1.86 -3.71
CA ARG A 48 9.86 -2.65 -4.07
C ARG A 48 10.13 -3.62 -5.22
N LEU A 49 10.88 -3.19 -6.24
CA LEU A 49 11.30 -4.04 -7.35
C LEU A 49 12.16 -5.24 -6.92
N LYS A 50 12.86 -5.15 -5.78
CA LYS A 50 13.71 -6.24 -5.27
C LYS A 50 12.93 -7.31 -4.52
N TRP A 51 11.86 -6.93 -3.81
CA TRP A 51 11.15 -7.86 -2.92
C TRP A 51 9.76 -8.29 -3.41
N ASP A 52 9.08 -7.50 -4.26
CA ASP A 52 7.80 -7.89 -4.86
C ASP A 52 8.06 -8.61 -6.20
N PRO A 53 8.02 -9.96 -6.24
CA PRO A 53 8.36 -10.72 -7.45
C PRO A 53 7.36 -10.49 -8.59
N MET A 54 6.19 -9.93 -8.29
CA MET A 54 5.20 -9.59 -9.30
C MET A 54 5.40 -8.20 -9.89
N LEU A 55 6.20 -7.33 -9.28
CA LEU A 55 6.45 -5.99 -9.81
C LEU A 55 7.61 -6.03 -10.81
N ALA A 56 7.31 -5.80 -12.09
CA ALA A 56 8.31 -5.83 -13.16
C ALA A 56 8.86 -4.45 -13.53
N TYR A 57 8.10 -3.39 -13.22
CA TYR A 57 8.47 -2.02 -13.51
C TYR A 57 7.90 -1.08 -12.45
N CYS A 58 8.69 -0.09 -12.04
CA CYS A 58 8.29 1.00 -11.18
C CYS A 58 9.00 2.28 -11.63
N LYS A 59 8.25 3.36 -11.83
CA LYS A 59 8.81 4.69 -12.12
C LYS A 59 7.94 5.78 -11.48
N SER A 60 8.57 6.69 -10.73
CA SER A 60 7.95 7.97 -10.35
C SER A 60 7.79 8.83 -11.61
N LEU A 61 6.56 9.27 -11.87
CA LEU A 61 6.24 10.15 -13.00
C LEU A 61 6.35 11.62 -12.58
N ASP A 62 5.72 11.97 -11.45
CA ASP A 62 5.71 13.33 -10.90
C ASP A 62 5.73 13.30 -9.38
N GLU A 63 6.37 14.29 -8.76
CA GLU A 63 6.43 14.46 -7.31
C GLU A 63 6.02 15.88 -6.92
N PHE A 64 5.19 15.99 -5.89
CA PHE A 64 4.69 17.24 -5.34
C PHE A 64 5.05 17.32 -3.85
N PRO A 65 6.30 17.71 -3.51
CA PRO A 65 6.78 17.68 -2.13
C PRO A 65 5.97 18.56 -1.16
N GLN A 66 5.36 19.64 -1.68
CA GLN A 66 4.59 20.61 -0.89
C GLN A 66 3.37 19.98 -0.19
N ASN A 67 2.78 18.93 -0.78
CA ASN A 67 1.60 18.25 -0.23
C ASN A 67 1.81 16.75 -0.03
N GLY A 68 3.03 16.25 -0.27
CA GLY A 68 3.40 14.84 -0.13
C GLY A 68 2.77 13.93 -1.18
N ALA A 69 2.35 14.47 -2.34
CA ALA A 69 1.74 13.67 -3.40
C ALA A 69 2.77 13.23 -4.44
N THR A 70 2.57 12.03 -5.01
CA THR A 70 3.41 11.45 -6.06
C THR A 70 2.53 10.70 -7.06
N ILE A 71 2.88 10.78 -8.34
CA ILE A 71 2.30 9.96 -9.39
C ILE A 71 3.31 8.87 -9.75
N VAL A 72 2.88 7.62 -9.73
CA VAL A 72 3.75 6.46 -9.95
C VAL A 72 3.15 5.57 -11.03
N HIS A 73 4.02 5.01 -11.88
CA HIS A 73 3.69 4.03 -12.91
C HIS A 73 4.29 2.66 -12.54
N TRP A 74 3.43 1.66 -12.39
CA TRP A 74 3.79 0.27 -12.12
C TRP A 74 3.32 -0.69 -13.23
N ILE A 75 4.13 -1.71 -13.52
CA ILE A 75 3.71 -2.87 -14.32
C ILE A 75 3.87 -4.11 -13.45
N LYS A 76 2.76 -4.83 -13.20
CA LYS A 76 2.77 -6.10 -12.49
C LYS A 76 2.64 -7.27 -13.44
N LYS A 77 3.57 -8.22 -13.35
CA LYS A 77 3.52 -9.51 -14.04
C LYS A 77 2.67 -10.50 -13.25
N PHE A 78 1.67 -11.05 -13.91
CA PHE A 78 0.87 -12.13 -13.39
C PHE A 78 1.29 -13.45 -14.06
N PRO A 79 0.97 -14.62 -13.49
CA PRO A 79 1.23 -15.89 -14.15
C PRO A 79 0.65 -15.93 -15.57
N PHE A 80 1.27 -16.72 -16.46
CA PHE A 80 1.11 -16.69 -17.93
C PHE A 80 -0.32 -16.81 -18.49
N PHE A 81 -1.32 -17.15 -17.68
CA PHE A 81 -2.73 -17.16 -18.07
C PHE A 81 -3.43 -15.80 -17.88
N CYS A 82 -2.72 -14.77 -17.40
CA CYS A 82 -3.21 -13.41 -17.24
C CYS A 82 -2.29 -12.42 -17.96
N SER A 83 -2.87 -11.38 -18.56
CA SER A 83 -2.10 -10.24 -19.05
C SER A 83 -1.44 -9.49 -17.91
N ASP A 84 -0.27 -8.91 -18.21
CA ASP A 84 0.37 -7.94 -17.32
C ASP A 84 -0.59 -6.78 -17.02
N ARG A 85 -0.54 -6.28 -15.80
CA ARG A 85 -1.39 -5.17 -15.36
C ARG A 85 -0.56 -3.90 -15.23
N GLU A 86 -0.93 -2.90 -16.02
CA GLU A 86 -0.36 -1.56 -15.99
C GLU A 86 -1.19 -0.67 -15.07
N TYR A 87 -0.52 0.07 -14.19
CA TYR A 87 -1.14 0.93 -13.21
C TYR A 87 -0.45 2.29 -13.20
N ILE A 88 -1.23 3.35 -13.39
CA ILE A 88 -0.82 4.71 -13.04
C ILE A 88 -1.66 5.12 -11.83
N PHE A 89 -1.02 5.56 -10.76
CA PHE A 89 -1.74 5.96 -9.56
C PHE A 89 -1.13 7.19 -8.91
N GLY A 90 -2.01 7.97 -8.29
CA GLY A 90 -1.62 9.05 -7.39
C GLY A 90 -1.60 8.53 -5.97
N GLY A 91 -0.48 8.70 -5.28
CA GLY A 91 -0.36 8.49 -3.84
C GLY A 91 -0.16 9.82 -3.12
N ARG A 92 -0.65 9.93 -1.89
CA ARG A 92 -0.31 11.03 -0.98
C ARG A 92 0.05 10.47 0.37
N ILE A 93 1.19 10.90 0.89
CA ILE A 93 1.62 10.62 2.26
C ILE A 93 1.60 11.89 3.10
N TRP A 94 1.15 11.78 4.35
CA TRP A 94 1.27 12.84 5.33
C TRP A 94 1.42 12.28 6.74
N GLU A 95 1.99 13.10 7.61
CA GLU A 95 2.13 12.81 9.04
C GLU A 95 1.05 13.57 9.82
N SER A 96 0.51 12.94 10.86
CA SER A 96 -0.27 13.62 11.89
C SER A 96 0.07 13.05 13.25
N GLY A 97 0.66 13.88 14.12
CA GLY A 97 1.15 13.45 15.43
C GLY A 97 2.36 12.53 15.30
N LYS A 98 2.19 11.25 15.61
CA LYS A 98 3.21 10.20 15.41
C LYS A 98 2.76 9.12 14.41
N THR A 99 1.72 9.44 13.62
CA THR A 99 1.08 8.54 12.67
C THR A 99 1.38 9.00 11.26
N TYR A 100 1.73 8.05 10.39
CA TYR A 100 1.82 8.30 8.96
C TYR A 100 0.60 7.74 8.26
N TYR A 101 0.04 8.53 7.37
CA TYR A 101 -1.12 8.20 6.56
C TYR A 101 -0.70 8.21 5.10
N CYS A 102 -1.13 7.20 4.36
CA CYS A 102 -0.95 7.14 2.92
C CYS A 102 -2.27 6.77 2.26
N VAL A 103 -2.62 7.49 1.21
CA VAL A 103 -3.77 7.17 0.35
C VAL A 103 -3.27 7.06 -1.07
N THR A 104 -3.58 5.95 -1.71
CA THR A 104 -3.30 5.71 -3.12
C THR A 104 -4.60 5.51 -3.87
N LYS A 105 -4.77 6.26 -4.96
CA LYS A 105 -5.90 6.11 -5.88
C LYS A 105 -5.37 5.76 -7.26
N VAL A 106 -5.78 4.58 -7.74
CA VAL A 106 -5.39 4.07 -9.04
C VAL A 106 -6.28 4.69 -10.11
N HIS A 107 -5.65 5.20 -11.18
CA HIS A 107 -6.30 5.50 -12.44
C HIS A 107 -5.86 4.45 -13.45
N VAL A 108 -6.72 3.47 -13.72
CA VAL A 108 -6.43 2.47 -14.74
C VAL A 108 -6.62 3.14 -16.10
N HIS A 109 -5.53 3.40 -16.83
CA HIS A 109 -5.62 3.82 -18.23
C HIS A 109 -5.92 2.59 -19.09
N SER A 110 -7.14 2.06 -19.00
CA SER A 110 -7.64 1.06 -19.94
C SER A 110 -9.10 1.39 -20.25
N VAL A 111 -9.43 1.43 -21.54
CA VAL A 111 -10.73 1.83 -22.10
C VAL A 111 -11.87 0.87 -21.72
N LEU A 112 -11.66 -0.10 -20.81
CA LEU A 112 -12.60 -1.18 -20.54
C LEU A 112 -12.93 -1.45 -19.07
N LEU A 113 -12.34 -0.74 -18.08
CA LEU A 113 -12.67 -0.97 -16.67
C LEU A 113 -12.71 0.34 -15.87
N THR A 114 -13.91 0.78 -15.51
CA THR A 114 -14.19 1.88 -14.58
C THR A 114 -14.15 1.40 -13.13
N ASP A 115 -13.07 0.73 -12.71
CA ASP A 115 -12.91 0.33 -11.31
C ASP A 115 -11.77 1.14 -10.67
N THR A 116 -12.15 2.03 -9.76
CA THR A 116 -11.20 2.87 -9.02
C THR A 116 -10.94 2.25 -7.66
N SER A 117 -9.89 1.43 -7.56
CA SER A 117 -9.47 0.90 -6.26
C SER A 117 -8.72 1.97 -5.47
N THR A 118 -9.20 2.27 -4.26
CA THR A 118 -8.53 3.13 -3.28
C THR A 118 -7.86 2.26 -2.24
N HIS A 119 -6.54 2.40 -2.07
CA HIS A 119 -5.79 1.74 -1.00
C HIS A 119 -5.43 2.80 0.04
N VAL A 120 -5.76 2.54 1.30
CA VAL A 120 -5.43 3.44 2.41
C VAL A 120 -4.47 2.68 3.31
N MET A 121 -3.23 3.14 3.40
CA MET A 121 -2.23 2.59 4.31
C MET A 121 -2.09 3.50 5.52
N LEU A 122 -2.53 3.02 6.68
CA LEU A 122 -2.36 3.71 7.97
C LEU A 122 -1.20 3.06 8.71
N MET A 123 -0.20 3.85 9.13
CA MET A 123 0.90 3.43 9.98
C MET A 123 0.78 4.12 11.34
N LEU A 124 0.09 3.46 12.27
CA LEU A 124 -0.15 4.01 13.60
C LEU A 124 1.07 3.83 14.52
N PRO A 125 1.39 4.85 15.33
CA PRO A 125 2.35 4.72 16.40
C PRO A 125 1.78 3.76 17.45
N PRO A 126 2.65 3.18 18.28
CA PRO A 126 2.23 2.21 19.26
C PRO A 126 1.32 2.79 20.35
N LEU A 127 0.36 1.98 20.84
CA LEU A 127 -0.27 2.20 22.16
C LEU A 127 0.70 1.89 23.32
N SER A 128 1.79 1.16 23.04
CA SER A 128 2.95 0.88 23.90
C SER A 128 4.15 0.74 22.97
N GLU A 129 5.26 1.46 23.21
CA GLU A 129 6.42 1.83 22.33
C GLU A 129 6.98 0.85 21.27
N LYS A 130 6.46 -0.37 21.13
CA LYS A 130 6.99 -1.45 20.30
C LYS A 130 6.02 -1.99 19.25
N ARG A 131 4.99 -1.26 18.79
CA ARG A 131 3.97 -1.82 17.86
C ARG A 131 3.54 -0.86 16.77
N ILE A 132 3.68 -1.26 15.51
CA ILE A 132 3.15 -0.50 14.35
C ILE A 132 1.94 -1.20 13.79
N HIS A 133 0.82 -0.52 13.61
CA HIS A 133 -0.33 -1.05 12.89
C HIS A 133 -0.32 -0.59 11.45
N ILE A 134 -0.19 -1.50 10.48
CA ILE A 134 -0.45 -1.22 9.06
C ILE A 134 -1.86 -1.66 8.73
N ILE A 135 -2.77 -0.72 8.50
CA ILE A 135 -4.09 -1.03 7.93
C ILE A 135 -4.06 -0.74 6.44
N LEU A 136 -4.23 -1.76 5.59
CA LEU A 136 -4.43 -1.64 4.13
C LEU A 136 -5.90 -1.85 3.80
#